data_AF-A0A4S4GFB4-F1
#
_entry.id   AF-A0A4S4GFB4-F1
#
_cell.length_a   1.000
_cell.length_b   1.000
_cell.length_c   1.000
_cell.angle_alpha   90.00
_cell.angle_beta   90.00
_cell.angle_gamma   90.00
#
_symmetry.space_group_name_H-M   'P 1'
#
loop_
_entity.id
_entity.type
_entity.pdbx_description
1 polymer ?
#
loop_
_entity_poly.entity_id
_entity_poly.type
_entity_poly.pdbx_seq_one_letter_code
_entity_poly.pdbx_strand_id
1 'polypeptide(L)'
;MPIQNLRDLPDGAGYTAKEGRAGVEIRKRGDRIEVTGRCDSINRLYQYYRDMSMEQRREVDSLQWELSWLKNRHSAQASELESLREESTKAREKPPETRHWWALVGFAAGLLCTSPARKLKNVITTFLKI
;
A
#
# COMPACT_ATOMS: atom_id res chain seq x y z
N MET A 1 -1.38 -4.37 -66.29
CA MET A 1 -1.69 -5.77 -66.60
C MET A 1 -3.20 -5.86 -66.84
N PRO A 2 -3.69 -6.47 -67.93
CA PRO A 2 -5.13 -6.56 -68.17
C PRO A 2 -5.77 -7.50 -67.14
N ILE A 3 -6.88 -7.08 -66.54
CA ILE A 3 -7.63 -7.87 -65.55
C ILE A 3 -8.39 -8.94 -66.33
N GLN A 4 -7.74 -10.08 -66.60
CA GLN A 4 -8.46 -11.28 -67.02
C GLN A 4 -9.37 -11.70 -65.86
N ASN A 5 -10.61 -12.04 -66.22
CA ASN A 5 -11.75 -12.17 -65.32
C ASN A 5 -11.42 -13.14 -64.17
N LEU A 6 -11.42 -12.65 -62.93
CA LEU A 6 -11.11 -13.45 -61.73
C LEU A 6 -11.99 -14.70 -61.56
N ARG A 7 -13.12 -14.75 -62.28
CA ARG A 7 -14.06 -15.87 -62.30
C ARG A 7 -13.54 -17.09 -63.08
N ASP A 8 -12.60 -16.91 -64.00
CA ASP A 8 -12.10 -17.98 -64.87
C ASP A 8 -10.89 -18.72 -64.27
N LEU A 9 -10.52 -18.44 -63.00
CA LEU A 9 -9.38 -19.09 -62.38
C LEU A 9 -9.70 -20.54 -61.96
N PRO A 10 -8.77 -21.50 -62.17
CA PRO A 10 -8.91 -22.85 -61.66
C PRO A 10 -8.94 -22.85 -60.12
N ASP A 11 -9.63 -23.81 -59.53
CA ASP A 11 -9.76 -23.91 -58.07
C ASP A 11 -8.39 -24.04 -57.41
N GLY A 12 -8.11 -23.16 -56.44
CA GLY A 12 -6.80 -23.06 -55.79
C GLY A 12 -5.83 -22.05 -56.41
N ALA A 13 -6.13 -21.49 -57.59
CA ALA A 13 -5.36 -20.37 -58.13
C ALA A 13 -5.68 -19.07 -57.41
N GLY A 14 -4.68 -18.20 -57.30
CA GLY A 14 -4.79 -16.92 -56.63
C GLY A 14 -3.93 -15.86 -57.28
N TYR A 15 -4.37 -14.62 -57.17
CA TYR A 15 -3.63 -13.44 -57.60
C TYR A 15 -3.10 -12.70 -56.38
N THR A 16 -1.81 -12.41 -56.43
CA THR A 16 -1.18 -11.50 -55.46
C THR A 16 -0.74 -10.26 -56.20
N ALA A 17 -1.35 -9.12 -55.87
CA ALA A 17 -0.92 -7.82 -56.31
C ALA A 17 -0.25 -7.10 -55.15
N LYS A 18 0.94 -6.54 -55.37
CA LYS A 18 1.66 -5.74 -54.37
C LYS A 18 2.00 -4.39 -54.97
N GLU A 19 1.54 -3.34 -54.32
CA GLU A 19 1.88 -1.96 -54.66
C GLU A 19 2.49 -1.30 -53.43
N GLY A 20 3.82 -1.12 -53.47
CA GLY A 20 4.60 -0.62 -52.34
C GLY A 20 4.45 -1.48 -51.07
N ARG A 21 3.77 -0.92 -50.07
CA ARG A 21 3.54 -1.49 -48.73
C ARG A 21 2.14 -2.08 -48.55
N ALA A 22 1.32 -2.05 -49.60
CA ALA A 22 0.01 -2.68 -49.62
C ALA A 22 0.05 -3.90 -50.56
N GLY A 23 -0.45 -5.02 -50.09
CA GLY A 23 -0.63 -6.24 -50.87
C GLY A 23 -2.07 -6.71 -50.77
N VAL A 24 -2.60 -7.25 -51.86
CA VAL A 24 -3.89 -7.91 -51.88
C VAL A 24 -3.67 -9.30 -52.45
N GLU A 25 -4.03 -10.30 -51.65
CA GLU A 25 -4.03 -11.71 -52.01
C GLU A 25 -5.48 -12.12 -52.25
N ILE A 26 -5.78 -12.59 -53.46
CA ILE A 26 -7.10 -13.06 -53.85
C ILE A 26 -7.00 -14.54 -54.16
N ARG A 27 -7.79 -15.38 -53.50
CA ARG A 27 -7.79 -16.83 -53.69
C ARG A 27 -9.20 -17.32 -54.04
N LYS A 28 -9.30 -18.23 -55.00
CA LYS A 28 -10.54 -18.93 -55.31
C LYS A 28 -10.61 -20.24 -54.53
N ARG A 29 -11.63 -20.38 -53.68
CA ARG A 29 -11.95 -21.56 -52.87
C ARG A 29 -13.32 -22.08 -53.34
N GLY A 30 -13.33 -22.97 -54.33
CA GLY A 30 -14.57 -23.46 -54.95
C GLY A 30 -15.38 -22.29 -55.54
N ASP A 31 -16.59 -22.08 -55.05
CA ASP A 31 -17.48 -20.99 -55.50
C ASP A 31 -17.25 -19.66 -54.76
N ARG A 32 -16.34 -19.60 -53.77
CA ARG A 32 -16.05 -18.38 -53.01
C ARG A 32 -14.71 -17.77 -53.42
N ILE A 33 -14.69 -16.44 -53.55
CA ILE A 33 -13.47 -15.65 -53.69
C ILE A 33 -13.12 -15.07 -52.33
N GLU A 34 -11.95 -15.43 -51.80
CA GLU A 34 -11.40 -14.88 -50.56
C GLU A 34 -10.39 -13.78 -50.91
N VAL A 35 -10.61 -12.57 -50.38
CA VAL A 35 -9.74 -11.41 -50.60
C VAL A 35 -9.09 -11.03 -49.26
N THR A 36 -7.77 -11.08 -49.21
CA THR A 36 -6.97 -10.70 -48.04
C THR A 36 -6.12 -9.49 -48.39
N GLY A 37 -6.46 -8.32 -47.84
CA GLY A 37 -5.62 -7.13 -47.93
C GLY A 37 -4.62 -7.07 -46.77
N ARG A 38 -3.33 -6.84 -47.06
CA ARG A 38 -2.28 -6.54 -46.09
C ARG A 38 -1.74 -5.14 -46.35
N CYS A 39 -1.69 -4.30 -45.33
CA CYS A 39 -1.12 -2.96 -45.44
C CYS A 39 -0.09 -2.74 -44.33
N ASP A 40 1.18 -2.66 -44.70
CA ASP A 40 2.27 -2.54 -43.73
C ASP A 40 2.32 -1.15 -43.08
N SER A 41 1.75 -0.10 -43.73
CA SER A 41 1.75 1.26 -43.17
C SER A 41 0.84 1.39 -41.96
N ILE A 42 -0.40 0.90 -42.04
CA ILE A 42 -1.36 0.90 -40.93
C ILE A 42 -0.88 -0.03 -39.82
N ASN A 43 -0.37 -1.21 -40.18
CA ASN A 43 0.15 -2.16 -39.20
C ASN A 43 1.33 -1.58 -38.41
N ARG A 44 2.24 -0.84 -39.06
CA ARG A 44 3.35 -0.16 -38.38
C ARG A 44 2.87 0.97 -37.47
N LEU A 45 1.86 1.73 -37.90
CA LEU A 45 1.27 2.80 -37.09
C LEU A 45 0.59 2.23 -35.84
N TYR A 46 -0.17 1.15 -35.99
CA TYR A 46 -0.80 0.43 -34.88
C TYR A 46 0.24 -0.08 -33.88
N GLN A 47 1.30 -0.72 -34.36
CA GLN A 47 2.38 -1.20 -33.47
C GLN A 47 3.04 -0.06 -32.71
N TYR A 48 3.35 1.06 -33.38
CA TYR A 48 3.93 2.22 -32.71
C TYR A 48 3.07 2.76 -31.57
N TYR A 49 1.77 2.99 -31.79
CA TYR A 49 0.88 3.46 -30.73
C TYR A 49 0.63 2.41 -29.64
N ARG A 50 0.63 1.14 -30.01
CA ARG A 50 0.53 0.05 -29.04
C ARG A 50 1.73 0.06 -28.09
N ASP A 51 2.94 0.15 -28.63
CA ASP A 51 4.16 0.14 -27.82
C ASP A 51 4.21 1.33 -26.87
N MET A 52 3.90 2.53 -27.38
CA MET A 52 3.74 3.75 -26.56
C MET A 52 2.73 3.56 -25.42
N SER A 53 1.58 2.95 -25.69
CA SER A 53 0.55 2.72 -24.67
C SER A 53 0.98 1.69 -23.62
N MET A 54 1.84 0.73 -23.99
CA MET A 54 2.36 -0.28 -23.08
C MET A 54 3.41 0.29 -22.14
N GLU A 55 4.23 1.23 -22.62
CA GLU A 55 5.16 1.96 -21.77
C GLU A 55 4.42 2.80 -20.71
N GLN A 56 3.40 3.55 -21.13
CA GLN A 56 2.57 4.33 -20.20
C GLN A 56 1.89 3.46 -19.14
N ARG A 57 1.40 2.27 -19.52
CA ARG A 57 0.79 1.33 -18.56
C ARG A 57 1.79 0.84 -17.51
N ARG A 58 3.05 0.58 -17.90
CA ARG A 58 4.08 0.15 -16.95
C ARG A 58 4.37 1.21 -15.89
N GLU A 59 4.41 2.48 -16.27
CA GLU A 59 4.61 3.58 -15.32
C GLU A 59 3.44 3.71 -14.33
N VAL A 60 2.20 3.58 -14.83
CA VAL A 60 1.01 3.60 -13.96
C VAL A 60 1.02 2.41 -13.01
N ASP A 61 1.36 1.22 -13.50
CA ASP A 61 1.41 0.01 -12.70
C ASP A 61 2.48 0.10 -11.59
N SER A 62 3.66 0.67 -11.89
CA SER A 62 4.71 0.85 -10.89
C SER A 62 4.30 1.88 -9.82
N LEU A 63 3.67 2.98 -10.21
CA LEU A 63 3.16 4.00 -9.28
C LEU A 63 2.04 3.45 -8.39
N GLN A 64 1.13 2.66 -8.96
CA GLN A 64 0.07 1.98 -8.19
C GLN A 64 0.66 0.98 -7.20
N TRP A 65 1.70 0.25 -7.60
CA TRP A 65 2.41 -0.66 -6.72
C TRP A 65 3.06 0.06 -5.53
N GLU A 66 3.74 1.18 -5.77
CA GLU A 66 4.34 1.99 -4.71
C GLU A 66 3.29 2.59 -3.76
N LEU A 67 2.18 3.11 -4.30
CA LEU A 67 1.08 3.61 -3.48
C LEU A 67 0.45 2.52 -2.62
N SER A 68 0.25 1.33 -3.18
CA SER A 68 -0.26 0.17 -2.45
C SER A 68 0.68 -0.21 -1.30
N TRP A 69 1.99 -0.24 -1.58
CA TRP A 69 3.02 -0.53 -0.57
C TRP A 69 3.03 0.50 0.56
N LEU A 70 3.02 1.79 0.23
CA LEU A 70 2.99 2.88 1.20
C LEU A 70 1.71 2.86 2.03
N LYS A 71 0.56 2.62 1.40
CA LYS A 71 -0.74 2.52 2.08
C LYS A 71 -0.74 1.36 3.09
N ASN A 72 -0.22 0.20 2.70
CA ASN A 72 -0.09 -0.95 3.60
C ASN A 72 0.80 -0.60 4.81
N ARG A 73 1.94 0.04 4.59
CA ARG A 73 2.85 0.46 5.67
C ARG A 73 2.21 1.46 6.62
N HIS A 74 1.50 2.45 6.07
CA HIS A 74 0.76 3.43 6.88
C HIS A 74 -0.36 2.79 7.69
N SER A 75 -1.10 1.84 7.10
CA SER A 75 -2.18 1.14 7.81
C SER A 75 -1.65 0.29 8.97
N ALA A 76 -0.49 -0.37 8.80
CA ALA A 76 0.15 -1.11 9.86
C ALA A 76 0.57 -0.18 11.02
N GLN A 77 1.20 0.94 10.71
CA GLN A 77 1.57 1.94 11.72
C GLN A 77 0.36 2.54 12.42
N ALA A 78 -0.73 2.82 11.70
CA ALA A 78 -1.95 3.32 12.31
C ALA A 78 -2.51 2.32 13.32
N SER A 79 -2.58 1.04 12.97
CA SER A 79 -3.04 -0.02 13.88
C SER A 79 -2.12 -0.22 15.10
N GLU A 80 -0.81 -0.04 14.94
CA GLU A 80 0.16 -0.10 16.03
C GLU A 80 0.00 1.09 16.98
N LEU A 81 -0.24 2.29 16.44
CA LEU A 81 -0.47 3.50 17.23
C LEU A 81 -1.79 3.41 18.00
N GLU A 82 -2.82 2.83 17.39
CA GLU A 82 -4.10 2.51 18.03
C GLU A 82 -3.92 1.50 19.17
N SER A 83 -3.16 0.41 18.98
CA SER A 83 -2.93 -0.58 20.03
C SER A 83 -2.11 -0.03 21.20
N LEU A 84 -1.08 0.79 20.94
CA LEU A 84 -0.33 1.51 21.98
C LEU A 84 -1.22 2.51 22.72
N ARG A 85 -2.12 3.19 22.02
CA ARG A 85 -3.11 4.08 22.63
C ARG A 85 -4.05 3.30 23.54
N GLU A 86 -4.55 2.15 23.10
CA GLU A 86 -5.37 1.28 23.95
C GLU A 86 -4.61 0.78 25.17
N GLU A 87 -3.37 0.31 25.01
CA GLU A 87 -2.53 -0.15 26.11
C GLU A 87 -2.27 0.96 27.13
N SER A 88 -1.91 2.16 26.65
CA SER A 88 -1.69 3.32 27.51
C SER A 88 -2.95 3.79 28.21
N THR A 89 -4.13 3.70 27.57
CA THR A 89 -5.42 3.97 28.24
C THR A 89 -5.75 2.92 29.30
N LYS A 90 -5.53 1.61 29.03
CA LYS A 90 -5.71 0.53 30.02
C LYS A 90 -4.73 0.64 31.19
N ALA A 91 -3.49 1.07 30.93
CA ALA A 91 -2.49 1.34 31.98
C ALA A 91 -2.88 2.57 32.82
N ARG A 92 -3.45 3.60 32.18
CA ARG A 92 -3.96 4.81 32.86
C ARG A 92 -5.26 4.59 33.63
N GLU A 93 -6.09 3.63 33.21
CA GLU A 93 -7.34 3.25 33.89
C GLU A 93 -7.12 2.59 35.25
N LYS A 94 -5.94 2.03 35.54
CA LYS A 94 -5.59 1.64 36.91
C LYS A 94 -5.22 2.91 37.67
N PRO A 95 -6.10 3.51 38.51
CA PRO A 95 -5.68 4.62 39.33
C PRO A 95 -4.50 4.15 40.19
N PRO A 96 -3.45 4.96 40.37
CA PRO A 96 -2.36 4.60 41.26
C PRO A 96 -2.94 4.50 42.68
N GLU A 97 -3.21 3.26 43.10
CA GLU A 97 -3.64 2.86 44.44
C GLU A 97 -2.55 3.11 45.50
N THR A 98 -1.67 4.06 45.24
CA THR A 98 -0.51 4.38 46.08
C THR A 98 -0.53 5.84 46.54
N ARG A 99 -1.40 6.70 45.98
CA ARG A 99 -1.46 8.12 46.34
C ARG A 99 -1.86 8.35 47.81
N HIS A 100 -2.81 7.58 48.33
CA HIS A 100 -3.23 7.68 49.74
C HIS A 100 -2.18 7.07 50.68
N TRP A 101 -1.39 6.10 50.20
CA TRP A 101 -0.30 5.46 50.96
C TRP A 101 0.83 6.45 51.24
N TRP A 102 1.20 7.28 50.26
CA TRP A 102 2.16 8.37 50.46
C TRP A 102 1.68 9.41 51.48
N ALA A 103 0.37 9.68 51.54
CA ALA A 103 -0.20 10.57 52.56
C ALA A 103 -0.10 9.97 53.97
N LEU A 104 -0.36 8.67 54.13
CA LEU A 104 -0.19 7.96 55.41
C LEU A 104 1.27 7.93 55.87
N VAL A 105 2.21 7.70 54.95
CA VAL A 105 3.66 7.75 55.26
C VAL A 105 4.08 9.14 55.73
N GLY A 106 3.62 10.19 55.05
CA GLY A 106 3.88 11.57 55.47
C GLY A 106 3.30 11.89 56.85
N PHE A 107 2.09 11.40 57.15
CA PHE A 107 1.46 11.59 58.45
C PHE A 107 2.20 10.85 59.58
N ALA A 108 2.62 9.61 59.34
CA ALA A 108 3.42 8.84 60.31
C ALA A 108 4.78 9.47 60.59
N ALA A 109 5.47 9.95 59.55
CA ALA A 109 6.72 10.69 59.68
C ALA A 109 6.52 12.02 60.45
N GLY A 110 5.43 12.73 60.16
CA GLY A 110 5.04 13.94 60.88
C GLY A 110 4.83 13.67 62.38
N LEU A 111 4.02 12.66 62.73
CA LEU A 111 3.78 12.26 64.12
C LEU A 111 5.07 11.85 64.85
N LEU A 112 6.00 11.17 64.17
CA LEU A 112 7.30 10.81 64.76
C LEU A 112 8.19 12.04 65.01
N CYS A 113 8.18 13.02 64.10
CA CYS A 113 8.95 14.26 64.26
C CYS A 113 8.34 15.23 65.27
N THR A 114 7.01 15.27 65.42
CA THR A 114 6.32 16.17 66.36
C THR A 114 6.08 15.55 67.73
N SER A 115 6.41 14.28 67.93
CA SER A 115 6.29 13.64 69.25
C SER A 115 7.23 14.32 70.25
N PRO A 116 6.72 14.88 71.37
CA PRO A 116 7.52 15.48 72.42
C PRO A 116 8.27 14.43 73.27
N ALA A 117 8.39 13.18 72.82
CA ALA A 117 9.08 12.10 73.51
C ALA A 117 10.57 12.38 73.78
N ARG A 118 11.22 13.29 73.03
CA ARG A 118 12.58 13.76 73.35
C ARG A 118 12.62 14.72 74.54
N LYS A 119 11.55 15.47 74.82
CA LYS A 119 11.51 16.38 75.99
C LYS A 119 11.20 15.66 77.30
N LEU A 120 10.40 14.58 77.27
CA LEU A 120 10.07 13.83 78.49
C LEU A 120 11.28 13.12 79.11
N LYS A 121 12.21 12.60 78.30
CA LYS A 121 13.42 11.92 78.82
C LYS A 121 14.32 12.87 79.63
N ASN A 122 14.46 14.13 79.21
CA ASN A 122 15.31 15.10 79.90
C ASN A 122 14.66 15.68 81.17
N VAL A 123 13.32 15.74 81.23
CA VAL A 123 12.61 16.19 82.44
C VAL A 123 12.66 15.11 83.52
N ILE A 124 12.44 13.85 83.17
CA ILE A 124 12.46 12.73 84.13
C ILE A 124 13.86 12.54 84.74
N THR A 125 14.93 12.68 83.95
CA THR A 125 16.30 12.59 84.49
C THR A 125 16.69 13.76 85.39
N THR A 126 16.02 14.91 85.29
CA THR A 126 16.26 16.07 86.16
C THR A 126 15.51 15.93 87.49
N PHE A 127 14.31 15.33 87.49
CA PHE A 127 13.54 15.09 88.73
C PHE A 127 14.05 13.90 89.55
N LEU A 128 14.81 12.95 88.95
CA LEU A 128 15.37 11.80 89.67
C LEU A 128 16.71 12.09 90.37
N LYS A 129 17.20 13.34 90.35
CA LYS A 129 18.48 13.75 90.95
C LYS A 129 18.32 14.79 92.08
N ILE A 130 17.14 14.84 92.70
CA ILE A 130 16.87 15.50 93.99
C ILE A 130 16.73 14.42 95.06
#